data_AF-A0A961GZL6-F1
#
_entry.id   AF-A0A961GZL6-F1
#
_cell.length_a   1.000
_cell.length_b   1.000
_cell.length_c   1.000
_cell.angle_alpha   90.00
_cell.angle_beta   90.00
_cell.angle_gamma   90.00
#
_symmetry.space_group_name_H-M   'P 1'
#
loop_
_entity.id
_entity.type
_entity.pdbx_description
1 polymer ?
#
loop_
_entity_poly.entity_id
_entity_poly.type
_entity_poly.pdbx_seq_one_letter_code
_entity_poly.pdbx_strand_id
1 'polypeptide(L)'
;METDFLASFSRPQREAIESAGYRVWRWAIAREVLKARVSKGRILNELGEFLKTWLPPVVPSVEVDELSLEFSVAPGQLHLIGGDEPIVGSPVERALLHLPALRSFWSRELRLQHFNALQAMVPKAWMLDDATIPPGAVIHGLGLSSWEQSLLVYGSDWEIQDQQGRVQDDKLLALASRNSVLIADSPPGTKLNAKYARNVRHRVVLRSLEASSS
;
A
#
# COMPACT_ATOMS: atom_id res chain seq x y z
N MET A 1 6.70 22.70 24.84
CA MET A 1 5.43 23.15 24.24
C MET A 1 5.22 22.22 23.05
N GLU A 2 4.46 21.15 23.26
CA GLU A 2 4.20 20.14 22.23
C GLU A 2 3.23 20.80 21.24
N THR A 3 3.75 21.28 20.11
CA THR A 3 2.93 21.92 19.09
C THR A 3 1.92 20.89 18.62
N ASP A 4 0.62 21.16 18.82
CA ASP A 4 -0.45 20.27 18.33
C ASP A 4 -0.43 20.29 16.80
N PHE A 5 0.42 19.45 16.22
CA PHE A 5 0.70 19.40 14.78
C PHE A 5 -0.57 19.04 14.01
N LEU A 6 -1.49 18.31 14.66
CA LEU A 6 -2.80 17.98 14.10
C LEU A 6 -3.63 19.21 13.78
N ALA A 7 -3.54 20.28 14.59
CA ALA A 7 -4.32 21.50 14.40
C ALA A 7 -4.04 22.23 13.08
N SER A 8 -2.90 21.95 12.45
CA SER A 8 -2.52 22.51 11.15
C SER A 8 -3.19 21.82 9.94
N PHE A 9 -3.79 20.63 10.13
CA PHE A 9 -4.40 19.86 9.04
C PHE A 9 -5.89 20.10 8.89
N SER A 10 -6.38 19.88 7.66
CA SER A 10 -7.82 19.84 7.41
C SER A 10 -8.49 18.72 8.22
N ARG A 11 -9.78 18.87 8.51
CA ARG A 11 -10.56 17.83 9.21
C ARG A 11 -10.46 16.44 8.56
N PRO A 12 -10.58 16.29 7.22
CA PRO A 12 -10.42 14.99 6.57
C PRO A 12 -9.03 14.37 6.77
N GLN A 13 -7.97 15.19 6.72
CA GLN A 13 -6.60 14.72 6.94
C GLN A 13 -6.40 14.25 8.39
N ARG A 14 -6.91 15.00 9.38
CA ARG A 14 -6.87 14.57 10.79
C ARG A 14 -7.57 13.24 11.00
N GLU A 15 -8.82 13.11 10.55
CA GLU A 15 -9.57 11.86 10.67
C GLU A 15 -8.86 10.69 9.97
N ALA A 16 -8.21 10.97 8.83
CA ALA A 16 -7.43 9.98 8.11
C ALA A 16 -6.20 9.51 8.89
N ILE A 17 -5.42 10.42 9.48
CA ILE A 17 -4.27 10.12 10.34
C ILE A 17 -4.74 9.37 11.59
N GLU A 18 -5.68 9.93 12.36
CA GLU A 18 -6.15 9.35 13.63
C GLU A 18 -6.62 7.89 13.53
N SER A 19 -7.23 7.54 12.40
CA SER A 19 -7.74 6.19 12.15
C SER A 19 -6.84 5.31 11.27
N ALA A 20 -5.69 5.82 10.80
CA ALA A 20 -4.77 5.09 9.94
C ALA A 20 -4.23 3.83 10.63
N GLY A 21 -3.80 3.93 11.90
CA GLY A 21 -3.31 2.77 12.65
C GLY A 21 -4.33 1.63 12.72
N TYR A 22 -5.60 1.94 12.96
CA TYR A 22 -6.66 0.94 12.94
C TYR A 22 -6.87 0.32 11.55
N ARG A 23 -6.82 1.13 10.49
CA ARG A 23 -7.00 0.67 9.10
C ARG A 23 -5.85 -0.23 8.66
N VAL A 24 -4.61 0.13 8.98
CA VAL A 24 -3.41 -0.68 8.71
C VAL A 24 -3.47 -2.00 9.46
N TRP A 25 -3.81 -1.98 10.75
CA TRP A 25 -3.99 -3.22 11.53
C TRP A 25 -5.07 -4.13 10.93
N ARG A 26 -6.22 -3.57 10.51
CA ARG A 26 -7.27 -4.33 9.82
C ARG A 26 -6.80 -4.88 8.48
N TRP A 27 -5.97 -4.14 7.77
CA TRP A 27 -5.36 -4.57 6.51
C TRP A 27 -4.43 -5.77 6.72
N ALA A 28 -3.56 -5.74 7.73
CA ALA A 28 -2.70 -6.87 8.08
C ALA A 28 -3.53 -8.14 8.38
N ILE A 29 -4.58 -8.03 9.20
CA ILE A 29 -5.48 -9.17 9.47
C ILE A 29 -6.19 -9.67 8.22
N ALA A 30 -6.72 -8.76 7.39
CA ALA A 30 -7.37 -9.15 6.15
C ALA A 30 -6.38 -9.84 5.19
N ARG A 31 -5.12 -9.44 5.22
CA ARG A 31 -4.06 -10.02 4.42
C ARG A 31 -3.70 -11.45 4.86
N GLU A 32 -3.75 -11.74 6.16
CA GLU A 32 -3.68 -13.12 6.69
C GLU A 32 -4.79 -14.00 6.15
N VAL A 33 -6.02 -13.47 6.20
CA VAL A 33 -7.20 -14.17 5.69
C VAL A 33 -7.05 -14.45 4.19
N LEU A 34 -6.51 -13.51 3.41
CA LEU A 34 -6.24 -13.70 1.99
C LEU A 34 -5.24 -14.84 1.77
N LYS A 35 -4.10 -14.81 2.46
CA LYS A 35 -3.08 -15.87 2.38
C LYS A 35 -3.69 -17.23 2.70
N ALA A 36 -4.40 -17.33 3.82
CA ALA A 36 -5.02 -18.58 4.25
C ALA A 36 -6.03 -19.11 3.24
N ARG A 37 -6.77 -18.24 2.53
CA ARG A 37 -7.70 -18.65 1.46
C ARG A 37 -6.96 -19.15 0.23
N VAL A 38 -5.90 -18.48 -0.19
CA VAL A 38 -5.06 -18.92 -1.32
C VAL A 38 -4.39 -20.25 -1.02
N SER A 39 -3.77 -20.40 0.15
CA SER A 39 -3.14 -21.66 0.57
C SER A 39 -4.12 -22.83 0.67
N LYS A 40 -5.39 -22.56 1.00
CA LYS A 40 -6.46 -23.58 1.04
C LYS A 40 -7.17 -23.79 -0.30
N GLY A 41 -6.70 -23.18 -1.39
CA GLY A 41 -7.33 -23.30 -2.72
C GLY A 41 -8.76 -22.73 -2.78
N ARG A 42 -9.10 -21.78 -1.90
CA ARG A 42 -10.44 -21.16 -1.85
C ARG A 42 -10.61 -20.00 -2.84
N ILE A 43 -9.52 -19.57 -3.48
CA ILE A 43 -9.54 -18.65 -4.62
C ILE A 43 -9.20 -19.51 -5.83
N LEU A 44 -10.19 -19.69 -6.70
CA LEU A 44 -10.08 -20.54 -7.88
C LEU A 44 -9.58 -19.73 -9.08
N ASN A 45 -9.26 -20.44 -10.16
CA ASN A 45 -8.90 -19.91 -11.47
C ASN A 45 -7.54 -19.20 -11.51
N GLU A 46 -7.28 -18.48 -12.60
CA GLU A 46 -6.04 -17.74 -12.87
C GLU A 46 -5.66 -16.77 -11.74
N LEU A 47 -6.65 -16.15 -11.09
CA LEU A 47 -6.41 -15.29 -9.93
C LEU A 47 -5.76 -16.06 -8.77
N GLY A 48 -6.15 -17.31 -8.53
CA GLY A 48 -5.57 -18.14 -7.49
C GLY A 48 -4.08 -18.44 -7.74
N GLU A 49 -3.72 -18.78 -8.99
CA GLU A 49 -2.33 -19.02 -9.39
C GLU A 49 -1.50 -17.74 -9.37
N PHE A 50 -2.04 -16.64 -9.91
CA PHE A 50 -1.42 -15.31 -9.83
C PHE A 50 -1.08 -14.95 -8.38
N LEU A 51 -2.02 -15.13 -7.45
CA LEU A 51 -1.79 -14.84 -6.05
C LEU A 51 -0.79 -15.79 -5.37
N LYS A 52 -0.66 -17.05 -5.81
CA LYS A 52 0.40 -17.93 -5.27
C LYS A 52 1.80 -17.42 -5.63
N THR A 53 1.96 -16.87 -6.83
CA THR A 53 3.22 -16.27 -7.29
C THR A 53 3.53 -14.97 -6.57
N TRP A 54 2.52 -14.11 -6.41
CA TRP A 54 2.73 -12.75 -5.96
C TRP A 54 2.51 -12.51 -4.47
N LEU A 55 1.80 -13.36 -3.73
CA LEU A 55 1.60 -13.11 -2.30
C LEU A 55 2.92 -13.34 -1.55
N PRO A 56 3.56 -12.29 -0.98
CA PRO A 56 4.73 -12.49 -0.16
C PRO A 56 4.40 -13.40 1.04
N PRO A 57 5.40 -14.11 1.58
CA PRO A 57 5.23 -14.81 2.83
C PRO A 57 4.83 -13.77 3.88
N VAL A 58 3.66 -13.96 4.48
CA VAL A 58 3.33 -13.22 5.69
C VAL A 58 4.46 -13.40 6.69
N VAL A 59 5.08 -12.29 7.07
CA VAL A 59 5.73 -12.15 8.36
C VAL A 59 4.59 -11.96 9.35
N PRO A 60 4.39 -12.86 10.32
CA PRO A 60 3.30 -12.69 11.28
C PRO A 60 3.45 -11.31 11.91
N SER A 61 2.40 -10.50 11.83
CA SER A 61 2.37 -9.23 12.57
C SER A 61 2.67 -9.59 14.02
N VAL A 62 3.80 -9.11 14.53
CA VAL A 62 4.07 -9.19 15.96
C VAL A 62 2.88 -8.48 16.61
N GLU A 63 2.31 -9.03 17.69
CA GLU A 63 1.34 -8.26 18.48
C GLU A 63 2.09 -7.09 19.10
N VAL A 64 2.26 -6.03 18.32
CA VAL A 64 2.95 -4.83 18.76
C VAL A 64 1.90 -3.99 19.47
N ASP A 65 2.16 -3.70 20.74
CA ASP A 65 1.34 -2.75 21.51
C ASP A 65 1.40 -1.34 20.91
N GLU A 66 2.46 -1.06 20.14
CA GLU A 66 2.72 0.20 19.45
C GLU A 66 2.99 -0.02 17.96
N LEU A 67 2.47 0.87 17.12
CA LEU A 67 2.65 0.87 15.67
C LEU A 67 3.15 2.25 15.23
N SER A 68 4.30 2.33 14.58
CA SER A 68 4.77 3.54 13.91
C SER A 68 4.34 3.53 12.44
N LEU A 69 3.77 4.63 11.96
CA LEU A 69 3.47 4.86 10.55
C LEU A 69 4.09 6.18 10.09
N GLU A 70 4.62 6.18 8.87
CA GLU A 70 5.20 7.36 8.23
C GLU A 70 4.30 7.86 7.11
N PHE A 71 4.07 9.17 7.10
CA PHE A 71 3.23 9.84 6.10
C PHE A 71 4.00 10.93 5.37
N SER A 72 3.73 11.10 4.08
CA SER A 72 4.00 12.34 3.35
C SER A 72 2.71 13.16 3.26
N VAL A 73 2.73 14.41 3.69
CA VAL A 73 1.57 15.30 3.66
C VAL A 73 1.81 16.48 2.72
N ALA A 74 0.89 16.65 1.78
CA ALA A 74 0.80 17.80 0.89
C ALA A 74 -0.60 18.41 1.00
N PRO A 75 -0.84 19.65 0.50
CA PRO A 75 -2.16 20.26 0.54
C PRO A 75 -3.25 19.35 -0.06
N GLY A 76 -4.19 18.89 0.77
CA GLY A 76 -5.28 18.00 0.35
C GLY A 76 -4.90 16.54 0.09
N GLN A 77 -3.63 16.15 0.28
CA GLN A 77 -3.13 14.79 0.03
C GLN A 77 -2.40 14.26 1.27
N LEU A 78 -2.57 12.96 1.51
CA LEU A 78 -1.94 12.23 2.60
C LEU A 78 -1.51 10.88 2.05
N HIS A 79 -0.21 10.63 2.02
CA HIS A 79 0.34 9.37 1.53
C HIS A 79 0.97 8.60 2.68
N LEU A 80 0.58 7.34 2.83
CA LEU A 80 1.25 6.40 3.73
C LEU A 80 2.50 5.88 3.01
N ILE A 81 3.67 6.29 3.48
CA ILE A 81 4.95 6.05 2.79
C ILE A 81 5.78 4.95 3.46
N GLY A 82 5.54 4.67 4.74
CA GLY A 82 6.31 3.68 5.50
C GLY A 82 5.70 3.39 6.87
N GLY A 83 6.38 2.55 7.65
CA GLY A 83 5.99 2.17 9.00
C GLY A 83 6.56 0.83 9.43
N ASP A 84 6.38 0.49 10.70
CA ASP A 84 6.91 -0.75 11.29
C ASP A 84 6.14 -1.99 10.82
N GLU A 85 4.87 -1.82 10.42
CA GLU A 85 4.07 -2.92 9.90
C GLU A 85 4.59 -3.35 8.52
N PRO A 86 5.05 -4.61 8.33
CA PRO A 86 5.69 -5.05 7.09
C PRO A 86 4.88 -4.82 5.82
N ILE A 87 3.55 -4.88 5.92
CA ILE A 87 2.67 -4.70 4.76
C ILE A 87 2.61 -3.25 4.24
N VAL A 88 3.01 -2.25 5.03
CA VAL A 88 2.94 -0.83 4.65
C VAL A 88 4.07 -0.43 3.70
N GLY A 89 5.28 -0.93 3.96
CA GLY A 89 6.46 -0.66 3.15
C GLY A 89 6.56 -1.52 1.89
N SER A 90 5.80 -2.62 1.80
CA SER A 90 5.92 -3.57 0.70
C SER A 90 5.24 -3.07 -0.58
N PRO A 91 5.97 -2.94 -1.71
CA PRO A 91 5.39 -2.59 -3.01
C PRO A 91 4.28 -3.54 -3.46
N VAL A 92 4.49 -4.83 -3.23
CA VAL A 92 3.57 -5.89 -3.63
C VAL A 92 2.25 -5.77 -2.86
N GLU A 93 2.31 -5.48 -1.56
CA GLU A 93 1.11 -5.28 -0.75
C GLU A 93 0.30 -4.07 -1.22
N ARG A 94 0.98 -2.97 -1.58
CA ARG A 94 0.32 -1.82 -2.22
C ARG A 94 -0.38 -2.25 -3.51
N ALA A 95 0.30 -3.01 -4.37
CA ALA A 95 -0.29 -3.46 -5.63
C ALA A 95 -1.51 -4.38 -5.40
N LEU A 96 -1.45 -5.28 -4.41
CA LEU A 96 -2.55 -6.15 -4.03
C LEU A 96 -3.76 -5.37 -3.49
N LEU A 97 -3.52 -4.30 -2.71
CA LEU A 97 -4.59 -3.42 -2.22
C LEU A 97 -5.34 -2.74 -3.38
N HIS A 98 -4.60 -2.35 -4.43
CA HIS A 98 -5.16 -1.68 -5.61
C HIS A 98 -5.66 -2.64 -6.70
N LEU A 99 -5.44 -3.94 -6.58
CA LEU A 99 -5.83 -4.95 -7.57
C LEU A 99 -7.36 -5.04 -7.70
N PRO A 100 -7.97 -4.73 -8.87
CA PRO A 100 -9.43 -4.71 -9.03
C PRO A 100 -10.11 -6.03 -8.69
N ALA A 101 -9.46 -7.15 -9.00
CA ALA A 101 -9.97 -8.50 -8.71
C ALA A 101 -10.15 -8.77 -7.21
N LEU A 102 -9.40 -8.09 -6.34
CA LEU A 102 -9.51 -8.21 -4.89
C LEU A 102 -10.44 -7.18 -4.25
N ARG A 103 -11.02 -6.25 -5.02
CA ARG A 103 -11.90 -5.19 -4.49
C ARG A 103 -13.06 -5.74 -3.65
N SER A 104 -13.74 -6.78 -4.14
CA SER A 104 -14.83 -7.43 -3.41
C SER A 104 -14.36 -8.12 -2.14
N PHE A 105 -13.14 -8.66 -2.15
CA PHE A 105 -12.53 -9.23 -0.95
C PHE A 105 -12.22 -8.14 0.08
N TRP A 106 -11.48 -7.09 -0.31
CA TRP A 106 -11.09 -6.00 0.58
C TRP A 106 -12.28 -5.25 1.16
N SER A 107 -13.28 -4.92 0.35
CA SER A 107 -14.48 -4.23 0.82
C SER A 107 -15.28 -5.03 1.86
N ARG A 108 -15.24 -6.36 1.80
CA ARG A 108 -15.85 -7.23 2.82
C ARG A 108 -15.00 -7.31 4.08
N GLU A 109 -13.70 -7.61 3.95
CA GLU A 109 -12.83 -7.84 5.11
C GLU A 109 -12.51 -6.55 5.87
N LEU A 110 -12.40 -5.40 5.18
CA LEU A 110 -12.09 -4.10 5.78
C LEU A 110 -13.31 -3.24 6.09
N ARG A 111 -14.46 -3.52 5.48
CA ARG A 111 -15.59 -2.59 5.25
C ARG A 111 -15.24 -1.53 4.20
N LEU A 112 -16.22 -1.23 3.34
CA LEU A 112 -16.05 -0.35 2.18
C LEU A 112 -15.45 1.03 2.53
N GLN A 113 -15.91 1.66 3.62
CA GLN A 113 -15.41 2.98 4.03
C GLN A 113 -13.91 2.94 4.39
N HIS A 114 -13.47 1.93 5.14
CA HIS A 114 -12.06 1.80 5.54
C HIS A 114 -11.19 1.41 4.35
N PHE A 115 -11.69 0.53 3.48
CA PHE A 115 -11.00 0.19 2.24
C PHE A 115 -10.77 1.42 1.36
N ASN A 116 -11.80 2.22 1.09
CA ASN A 116 -11.67 3.43 0.26
C ASN A 116 -10.70 4.44 0.88
N ALA A 117 -10.74 4.61 2.21
CA ALA A 117 -9.85 5.54 2.90
C ALA A 117 -8.39 5.04 2.91
N LEU A 118 -8.17 3.73 3.04
CA LEU A 118 -6.84 3.12 2.93
C LEU A 118 -6.32 3.22 1.49
N GLN A 119 -7.15 2.93 0.49
CA GLN A 119 -6.81 3.06 -0.92
C GLN A 119 -6.49 4.50 -1.34
N ALA A 120 -7.07 5.50 -0.67
CA ALA A 120 -6.77 6.91 -0.93
C ALA A 120 -5.41 7.34 -0.35
N MET A 121 -4.96 6.73 0.76
CA MET A 121 -3.69 7.07 1.40
C MET A 121 -2.51 6.22 0.90
N VAL A 122 -2.74 4.97 0.52
CA VAL A 122 -1.68 4.10 0.02
C VAL A 122 -1.38 4.49 -1.44
N PRO A 123 -0.11 4.76 -1.79
CA PRO A 123 0.26 5.01 -3.18
C PRO A 123 -0.11 3.84 -4.07
N LYS A 124 -0.63 4.13 -5.27
CA LYS A 124 -0.95 3.09 -6.24
C LYS A 124 0.31 2.34 -6.64
N ALA A 125 0.18 1.03 -6.84
CA ALA A 125 1.25 0.20 -7.35
C ALA A 125 0.70 -0.88 -8.28
N TRP A 126 1.57 -1.40 -9.16
CA TRP A 126 1.23 -2.42 -10.14
C TRP A 126 2.32 -3.49 -10.21
N MET A 127 1.90 -4.75 -10.14
CA MET A 127 2.76 -5.90 -10.37
C MET A 127 3.04 -6.02 -11.86
N LEU A 128 4.32 -6.08 -12.24
CA LEU A 128 4.74 -6.30 -13.63
C LEU A 128 4.58 -7.80 -13.96
N ASP A 129 3.36 -8.18 -14.34
CA ASP A 129 3.00 -9.56 -14.68
C ASP A 129 3.25 -9.88 -16.17
N ASP A 130 3.58 -11.13 -16.46
CA ASP A 130 3.93 -11.60 -17.81
C ASP A 130 2.71 -11.97 -18.69
N ALA A 131 1.51 -11.90 -18.12
CA ALA A 131 0.28 -12.11 -18.84
C ALA A 131 0.17 -11.14 -20.02
N THR A 132 -0.04 -11.69 -21.21
CA THR A 132 -0.24 -10.90 -22.42
C THR A 132 -1.49 -10.04 -22.28
N ILE A 133 -1.33 -8.72 -22.36
CA ILE A 133 -2.45 -7.79 -22.32
C ILE A 133 -3.29 -8.02 -23.59
N PRO A 134 -4.60 -8.33 -23.46
CA PRO A 134 -5.44 -8.56 -24.62
C PRO A 134 -5.48 -7.34 -25.56
N PRO A 135 -5.62 -7.53 -26.89
CA PRO A 135 -5.74 -6.41 -27.83
C PRO A 135 -6.89 -5.47 -27.44
N GLY A 136 -6.59 -4.18 -27.29
CA GLY A 136 -7.56 -3.15 -26.89
C GLY A 136 -7.79 -3.03 -25.39
N ALA A 137 -7.16 -3.86 -24.56
CA ALA A 137 -7.14 -3.69 -23.11
C ALA A 137 -6.04 -2.70 -22.70
N VAL A 138 -6.26 -2.03 -21.57
CA VAL A 138 -5.28 -1.12 -20.95
C VAL A 138 -5.03 -1.51 -19.50
N ILE A 139 -3.81 -1.27 -19.03
CA ILE A 139 -3.46 -1.47 -17.63
C ILE A 139 -4.23 -0.42 -16.80
N HIS A 140 -5.14 -0.91 -15.96
CA HIS A 140 -6.05 -0.07 -15.20
C HIS A 140 -5.29 0.94 -14.32
N GLY A 141 -5.55 2.23 -14.53
CA GLY A 141 -4.91 3.33 -13.78
C GLY A 141 -3.62 3.86 -14.41
N LEU A 142 -3.00 3.14 -15.35
CA LEU A 142 -1.85 3.62 -16.14
C LEU A 142 -2.27 4.04 -17.56
N GLY A 143 -3.35 3.46 -18.10
CA GLY A 143 -3.81 3.75 -19.46
C GLY A 143 -2.87 3.22 -20.56
N LEU A 144 -1.92 2.36 -20.20
CA LEU A 144 -0.93 1.77 -21.10
C LEU A 144 -1.46 0.48 -21.71
N SER A 145 -1.12 0.22 -22.98
CA SER A 145 -1.49 -1.02 -23.67
C SER A 145 -0.39 -2.09 -23.60
N SER A 146 0.80 -1.75 -23.10
CA SER A 146 1.88 -2.72 -22.83
C SER A 146 2.82 -2.23 -21.73
N TRP A 147 3.55 -3.14 -21.09
CA TRP A 147 4.55 -2.78 -20.07
C TRP A 147 5.77 -2.07 -20.66
N GLU A 148 6.13 -2.32 -21.91
CA GLU A 148 7.19 -1.60 -22.60
C GLU A 148 6.87 -0.10 -22.74
N GLN A 149 5.58 0.26 -22.83
CA GLN A 149 5.16 1.66 -22.82
C GLN A 149 5.35 2.33 -21.46
N SER A 150 5.44 1.58 -20.36
CA SER A 150 5.69 2.19 -19.04
C SER A 150 7.08 2.83 -18.98
N LEU A 151 8.04 2.38 -19.80
CA LEU A 151 9.34 3.02 -19.95
C LEU A 151 9.26 4.46 -20.49
N LEU A 152 8.21 4.78 -21.26
CA LEU A 152 8.02 6.10 -21.85
C LEU A 152 7.49 7.13 -20.85
N VAL A 153 6.84 6.67 -19.77
CA VAL A 153 6.28 7.51 -18.69
C VAL A 153 7.15 7.43 -17.42
N TYR A 154 8.22 6.64 -17.46
CA TYR A 154 9.12 6.40 -16.34
C TYR A 154 9.99 7.63 -16.02
N GLY A 155 9.99 8.08 -14.76
CA GLY A 155 10.80 9.21 -14.28
C GLY A 155 10.08 10.56 -14.20
N SER A 156 8.78 10.64 -14.53
CA SER A 156 7.97 11.83 -14.24
C SER A 156 7.05 11.64 -13.03
N ASP A 157 6.51 10.43 -12.82
CA ASP A 157 5.53 10.15 -11.74
C ASP A 157 5.62 8.72 -11.14
N TRP A 158 6.60 7.89 -11.54
CA TRP A 158 6.66 6.46 -11.16
C TRP A 158 8.08 5.96 -10.94
N GLU A 159 8.23 5.02 -10.01
CA GLU A 159 9.48 4.32 -9.68
C GLU A 159 9.30 2.79 -9.80
N ILE A 160 10.33 2.07 -10.24
CA ILE A 160 10.35 0.60 -10.29
C ILE A 160 11.14 0.08 -9.10
N GLN A 161 10.49 -0.77 -8.31
CA GLN A 161 11.10 -1.45 -7.17
C GLN A 161 11.01 -2.97 -7.33
N ASP A 162 11.93 -3.72 -6.72
CA ASP A 162 11.79 -5.16 -6.55
C ASP A 162 10.68 -5.50 -5.52
N GLN A 163 10.38 -6.79 -5.33
CA GLN A 163 9.38 -7.22 -4.33
C GLN A 163 9.76 -6.84 -2.88
N GLN A 164 11.04 -6.54 -2.64
CA GLN A 164 11.59 -6.15 -1.34
C GLN A 164 11.64 -4.62 -1.15
N GLY A 165 11.19 -3.83 -2.14
CA GLY A 165 11.19 -2.36 -2.07
C GLY A 165 12.52 -1.70 -2.44
N ARG A 166 13.46 -2.44 -3.04
CA ARG A 166 14.71 -1.84 -3.54
C ARG A 166 14.47 -1.23 -4.91
N VAL A 167 14.85 0.04 -5.06
CA VAL A 167 14.83 0.76 -6.33
C VAL A 167 15.74 0.04 -7.33
N GLN A 168 15.24 -0.22 -8.53
CA GLN A 168 16.03 -0.78 -9.61
C GLN A 168 16.46 0.30 -10.60
N ASP A 169 17.76 0.62 -10.60
CA ASP A 169 18.35 1.59 -11.52
C ASP A 169 18.41 1.06 -12.97
N ASP A 170 18.62 -0.26 -13.14
CA ASP A 170 18.64 -0.91 -14.45
C ASP A 170 17.21 -1.24 -14.91
N LYS A 171 16.63 -0.30 -15.64
CA LYS A 171 15.22 -0.31 -16.10
C LYS A 171 14.89 -1.48 -17.02
N LEU A 172 15.82 -1.86 -17.90
CA LEU A 172 15.63 -2.97 -18.83
C LEU A 172 15.71 -4.29 -18.10
N LEU A 173 16.67 -4.42 -17.17
CA LEU A 173 16.78 -5.60 -16.32
C LEU A 173 15.56 -5.73 -15.40
N ALA A 174 15.05 -4.63 -14.85
CA ALA A 174 13.89 -4.65 -13.96
C ALA A 174 12.62 -5.13 -14.67
N LEU A 175 12.38 -4.69 -15.91
CA LEU A 175 11.27 -5.18 -16.74
C LEU A 175 11.50 -6.62 -17.22
N ALA A 176 12.74 -6.97 -17.55
CA ALA A 176 13.10 -8.33 -17.95
C ALA A 176 13.01 -9.33 -16.79
N SER A 177 13.24 -8.86 -15.55
CA SER A 177 13.20 -9.68 -14.34
C SER A 177 11.78 -10.11 -13.95
N ARG A 178 10.75 -9.41 -14.42
CA ARG A 178 9.31 -9.76 -14.30
C ARG A 178 8.85 -10.06 -12.87
N ASN A 179 9.60 -9.61 -11.87
CA ASN A 179 9.31 -9.69 -10.43
C ASN A 179 9.35 -8.30 -9.80
N SER A 180 9.11 -7.27 -10.60
CA SER A 180 9.20 -5.88 -10.17
C SER A 180 7.80 -5.30 -9.97
N VAL A 181 7.73 -4.24 -9.19
CA VAL A 181 6.51 -3.49 -8.93
C VAL A 181 6.74 -2.05 -9.34
N LEU A 182 5.83 -1.50 -10.13
CA LEU A 182 5.78 -0.08 -10.45
C LEU A 182 4.98 0.63 -9.35
N ILE A 183 5.53 1.69 -8.76
CA ILE A 183 4.88 2.45 -7.68
C ILE A 183 4.70 3.89 -8.13
N ALA A 184 3.54 4.47 -7.79
CA ALA A 184 3.30 5.91 -7.91
C ALA A 184 4.27 6.67 -7.02
N ASP A 185 4.95 7.66 -7.59
CA ASP A 185 5.75 8.56 -6.79
C ASP A 185 4.84 9.30 -5.80
N SER A 186 5.34 9.50 -4.59
CA SER A 186 4.63 10.27 -3.58
C SER A 186 5.10 11.72 -3.69
N PRO A 187 4.20 12.69 -3.91
CA PRO A 187 4.60 14.07 -4.08
C PRO A 187 5.41 14.54 -2.87
N PRO A 188 6.41 15.41 -3.07
CA PRO A 188 7.22 15.96 -2.00
C PRO A 188 6.30 16.69 -1.02
N GLY A 189 6.34 16.27 0.24
CA GLY A 189 5.48 16.76 1.30
C GLY A 189 6.20 16.76 2.63
N THR A 190 5.55 17.32 3.64
CA THR A 190 6.05 17.24 5.01
C THR A 190 5.96 15.79 5.48
N LYS A 191 7.10 15.20 5.83
CA LYS A 191 7.14 13.86 6.40
C LYS A 191 6.70 13.89 7.86
N LEU A 192 5.81 13.00 8.24
CA LEU A 192 5.32 12.83 9.60
C LEU A 192 5.54 11.40 10.07
N ASN A 193 5.90 11.26 11.33
CA ASN A 193 5.86 10.00 12.05
C ASN A 193 4.69 10.02 13.02
N ALA A 194 3.81 9.03 12.91
CA ALA A 194 2.65 8.86 13.77
C ALA A 194 2.77 7.56 14.56
N LYS A 195 2.70 7.65 15.88
CA LYS A 195 2.70 6.49 16.76
C LYS A 195 1.28 6.17 17.20
N TYR A 196 0.90 4.90 17.06
CA TYR A 196 -0.38 4.38 17.50
C TYR A 196 -0.16 3.35 18.58
N ALA A 197 -1.08 3.25 19.53
CA ALA A 197 -1.07 2.16 20.50
C ALA A 197 -2.49 1.76 20.87
N ARG A 198 -2.64 0.58 21.47
CA ARG A 198 -3.94 0.18 22.02
C ARG A 198 -4.26 1.01 23.26
N ASN A 199 -5.51 1.46 23.37
CA ASN A 199 -6.02 2.05 24.61
C ASN A 199 -6.58 0.98 25.55
N VAL A 200 -7.07 1.39 26.73
CA VAL A 200 -7.69 0.52 27.74
C VAL A 200 -8.91 -0.27 27.23
N ARG A 201 -9.47 0.11 26.07
CA ARG A 201 -10.57 -0.61 25.39
C ARG A 201 -10.07 -1.46 24.23
N HIS A 202 -8.77 -1.74 24.17
CA HIS A 202 -8.07 -2.44 23.08
C HIS A 202 -8.30 -1.84 21.68
N ARG A 203 -8.60 -0.53 21.59
CA ARG A 203 -8.71 0.17 20.31
C ARG A 203 -7.36 0.79 19.95
N VAL A 204 -6.94 0.62 18.71
CA VAL A 204 -5.76 1.31 18.16
C VAL A 204 -6.10 2.79 18.04
N VAL A 205 -5.34 3.64 18.72
CA VAL A 205 -5.50 5.10 18.73
C VAL A 205 -4.16 5.79 18.53
N LEU A 206 -4.19 6.96 17.90
CA LEU A 206 -3.03 7.84 17.76
C LEU A 206 -2.54 8.30 19.15
N ARG A 207 -1.23 8.23 19.38
CA ARG A 207 -0.55 8.58 20.64
C ARG A 207 0.31 9.82 20.50
N SER A 208 1.12 9.88 19.45
CA SER A 208 1.89 11.06 19.10
C SER A 208 1.97 11.22 17.59
N LEU A 209 2.17 12.47 17.16
CA LEU A 209 2.41 12.83 15.78
C LEU A 209 3.54 13.85 15.75
N GLU A 210 4.63 13.52 15.08
CA GLU A 210 5.85 14.31 15.04
C GLU A 210 6.29 14.52 13.59
N ALA A 211 6.93 15.65 13.30
CA ALA A 211 7.58 15.82 12.01
C ALA A 211 8.80 14.88 11.95
N SER A 212 8.94 14.13 10.85
CA SER A 212 10.09 13.26 10.65
C SER A 212 11.27 14.11 10.15
N SER A 213 12.33 14.20 10.94
CA SER A 213 13.59 14.80 10.51
C SER A 213 14.20 13.91 9.43
N SER A 214 14.36 14.46 8.22
CA SER A 214 15.05 13.79 7.11
C SER A 214 16.56 13.66 7.35
#